data_AF-K1TBJ2-F1
#
_entry.id   AF-K1TBJ2-F1
#
_cell.length_a   1.000
_cell.length_b   1.000
_cell.length_c   1.000
_cell.angle_alpha   90.00
_cell.angle_beta   90.00
_cell.angle_gamma   90.00
#
_symmetry.space_group_name_H-M   'P 1'
#
loop_
_entity.id
_entity.type
_entity.pdbx_description
1 polymer ?
#
loop_
_entity_poly.entity_id
_entity_poly.type
_entity_poly.pdbx_seq_one_letter_code
_entity_poly.pdbx_strand_id
1 'polypeptide(L)'
;MHMDYNFVVFGYDSGFYRTVLSDIMGLNSVIYRDLWGTKNKIAAMIYKLYFTPRLPNRHFPFKNLLYHAACDFHFADNRPICFLSFGRNFHDRTYPFLSYLKQHYPNAKFALYYEDLVETHRHDIGWVKQNFDLVLSYDYNDAKRYDILYYPTPYSAIPVESVT
;
A
#
# COMPACT_ATOMS: atom_id res chain seq x y z
N MET A 1 -0.61 20.02 10.65
CA MET A 1 -1.61 19.41 9.77
C MET A 1 -2.47 18.49 10.61
N HIS A 2 -3.78 18.71 10.70
CA HIS A 2 -4.70 17.80 11.40
C HIS A 2 -5.25 16.82 10.37
N MET A 3 -5.02 15.52 10.57
CA MET A 3 -5.47 14.46 9.65
C MET A 3 -6.74 13.83 10.20
N ASP A 4 -7.74 13.63 9.36
CA ASP A 4 -9.00 13.00 9.78
C ASP A 4 -8.88 11.47 9.96
N TYR A 5 -7.82 10.87 9.40
CA TYR A 5 -7.56 9.43 9.41
C TYR A 5 -6.17 9.10 9.95
N ASN A 6 -6.05 7.89 10.49
CA ASN A 6 -4.79 7.19 10.66
C ASN A 6 -4.46 6.40 9.38
N PHE A 7 -3.26 6.57 8.84
CA PHE A 7 -2.86 5.98 7.58
C PHE A 7 -1.91 4.81 7.79
N VAL A 8 -2.23 3.69 7.15
CA VAL A 8 -1.27 2.60 6.93
C VAL A 8 -0.90 2.62 5.46
N VAL A 9 0.34 3.00 5.16
CA VAL A 9 0.84 3.14 3.80
C VAL A 9 1.72 1.94 3.47
N PHE A 10 1.28 1.15 2.49
CA PHE A 10 2.00 0.02 1.95
C PHE A 10 2.85 0.43 0.76
N GLY A 11 4.14 0.67 1.03
CA GLY A 11 5.13 1.15 0.07
C GLY A 11 6.43 0.37 0.15
N TYR A 12 7.27 0.46 -0.89
CA TYR A 12 8.57 -0.20 -0.85
C TYR A 12 9.48 0.52 0.15
N ASP A 13 10.11 -0.23 1.07
CA ASP A 13 11.00 0.36 2.07
C ASP A 13 12.42 0.52 1.49
N SER A 14 12.62 1.56 0.68
CA SER A 14 13.94 1.98 0.18
C SER A 14 14.30 3.39 0.64
N GLY A 15 15.60 3.70 0.63
CA GLY A 15 16.10 5.05 0.92
C GLY A 15 15.45 6.11 0.01
N PHE A 16 15.16 5.77 -1.24
CA PHE A 16 14.44 6.65 -2.17
C PHE A 16 13.06 7.04 -1.64
N TYR A 17 12.19 6.08 -1.32
CA TYR A 17 10.83 6.37 -0.85
C TYR A 17 10.80 7.07 0.51
N ARG A 18 11.78 6.79 1.37
CA ARG A 18 11.95 7.53 2.64
C ARG A 18 12.23 9.01 2.40
N THR A 19 12.99 9.34 1.35
CA THR A 19 13.27 10.73 0.98
C THR A 19 12.09 11.39 0.28
N VAL A 20 11.53 10.77 -0.76
CA VAL A 20 10.45 11.38 -1.55
C VAL A 20 9.11 11.43 -0.84
N LEU A 21 8.93 10.73 0.28
CA LEU A 21 7.73 10.83 1.13
C LEU A 21 8.04 11.43 2.50
N SER A 22 9.12 12.19 2.63
CA SER A 22 9.63 12.71 3.92
C SER A 22 8.62 13.52 4.72
N ASP A 23 7.69 14.24 4.07
CA ASP A 23 6.65 15.04 4.76
C ASP A 23 5.70 14.19 5.60
N ILE A 24 5.48 12.92 5.24
CA ILE A 24 4.62 12.00 5.97
C ILE A 24 5.39 11.04 6.87
N MET A 25 6.71 10.91 6.65
CA MET A 25 7.56 10.02 7.42
C MET A 25 7.72 10.56 8.84
N GLY A 26 7.33 9.75 9.84
CA GLY A 26 7.43 10.11 11.26
C GLY A 26 6.19 10.82 11.83
N LEU A 27 5.16 11.09 11.02
CA LEU A 27 3.87 11.54 11.56
C LEU A 27 3.23 10.44 12.41
N ASN A 28 2.73 10.81 13.59
CA ASN A 28 2.07 9.86 14.51
C ASN A 28 0.82 9.20 13.93
N SER A 29 0.20 9.83 12.93
CA SER A 29 -0.97 9.30 12.21
C SER A 29 -0.58 8.47 10.98
N VAL A 30 0.70 8.16 10.76
CA VAL A 30 1.18 7.42 9.57
C VAL A 30 2.07 6.26 9.99
N ILE A 31 1.68 5.05 9.59
CA ILE A 31 2.52 3.86 9.63
C ILE A 31 2.91 3.53 8.18
N TYR A 32 4.17 3.81 7.82
CA TYR A 32 4.74 3.38 6.54
C TYR A 32 5.42 2.02 6.69
N ARG A 33 5.03 1.05 5.85
CA ARG A 33 5.55 -0.31 5.87
C ARG A 33 5.64 -0.88 4.47
N ASP A 34 6.61 -1.76 4.28
CA ASP A 34 6.53 -2.74 3.21
C ASP A 34 5.31 -3.64 3.46
N LEU A 35 4.52 -3.92 2.42
CA LEU A 35 3.36 -4.83 2.47
C LEU A 35 3.75 -6.19 3.07
N TRP A 36 5.03 -6.57 2.95
CA TRP A 36 5.60 -7.81 3.48
C TRP A 36 6.50 -7.62 4.71
N GLY A 37 6.62 -6.39 5.19
CA GLY A 37 7.49 -6.01 6.29
C GLY A 37 6.94 -6.46 7.64
N THR A 38 7.38 -7.62 8.11
CA THR A 38 7.15 -8.06 9.50
C THR A 38 8.44 -7.99 10.30
N LYS A 39 8.33 -7.59 11.58
CA LYS A 39 9.47 -7.61 12.51
C LYS A 39 9.89 -9.04 12.88
N ASN A 40 9.03 -10.04 12.68
CA ASN A 40 9.30 -11.42 13.00
C ASN A 40 10.08 -12.10 11.85
N LYS A 41 11.34 -12.48 12.09
CA LYS A 41 12.22 -13.10 11.09
C LYS A 41 11.67 -14.39 10.48
N ILE A 42 10.93 -15.19 11.27
CA ILE A 42 10.31 -16.44 10.80
C ILE A 42 9.18 -16.10 9.85
N ALA A 43 8.29 -15.19 10.26
CA ALA A 43 7.21 -14.71 9.40
C ALA A 43 7.79 -14.12 8.10
N ALA A 44 8.83 -13.29 8.17
CA ALA A 44 9.49 -12.70 7.00
C ALA A 44 10.02 -13.75 6.02
N MET A 45 10.60 -14.84 6.53
CA MET A 45 11.06 -15.97 5.71
C MET A 45 9.89 -16.70 5.04
N ILE A 46 8.82 -16.98 5.79
CA ILE A 46 7.62 -17.63 5.25
C ILE A 46 6.96 -16.74 4.18
N TYR A 47 6.87 -15.43 4.42
CA TYR A 47 6.42 -14.44 3.47
C TYR A 47 7.24 -14.47 2.19
N LYS A 48 8.58 -14.39 2.31
CA LYS A 48 9.49 -14.45 1.15
C LYS A 48 9.26 -15.73 0.33
N LEU A 49 9.08 -16.87 0.98
CA LEU A 49 8.79 -18.13 0.32
C LEU A 49 7.42 -18.10 -0.39
N TYR A 50 6.36 -17.68 0.29
CA TYR A 50 5.01 -17.64 -0.28
C TYR A 50 4.90 -16.71 -1.50
N PHE A 51 5.55 -15.55 -1.43
CA PHE A 51 5.52 -14.55 -2.50
C PHE A 51 6.60 -14.77 -3.57
N THR A 52 7.47 -15.78 -3.45
CA THR A 52 8.44 -16.12 -4.50
C THR A 52 7.71 -16.57 -5.78
N PRO A 53 7.94 -15.91 -6.94
CA PRO A 53 7.20 -16.20 -8.18
C PRO A 53 7.31 -17.63 -8.68
N ARG A 54 8.44 -18.28 -8.41
CA ARG A 54 8.82 -19.61 -8.92
C ARG A 54 8.10 -20.78 -8.25
N LEU A 55 7.38 -20.54 -7.15
CA LEU A 55 6.61 -21.59 -6.49
C LEU A 55 5.18 -21.61 -7.03
N PRO A 56 4.66 -22.77 -7.45
CA PRO A 56 3.26 -22.89 -7.88
C PRO A 56 2.35 -22.46 -6.74
N ASN A 57 1.16 -21.97 -7.09
CA ASN A 57 0.15 -21.38 -6.20
C ASN A 57 -0.26 -22.37 -5.09
N ARG A 58 0.58 -22.51 -4.06
CA ARG A 58 0.37 -23.44 -2.96
C ARG A 58 -0.67 -22.83 -2.05
N HIS A 59 -1.71 -23.61 -1.75
CA HIS A 59 -2.56 -23.34 -0.61
C HIS A 59 -1.66 -23.34 0.62
N PHE A 60 -1.43 -22.16 1.20
CA PHE A 60 -0.67 -22.03 2.43
C PHE A 60 -1.65 -22.14 3.61
N PRO A 61 -1.69 -23.28 4.31
CA PRO A 61 -2.43 -23.34 5.57
C PRO A 61 -1.80 -22.32 6.51
N PHE A 62 -2.61 -21.57 7.26
CA PHE A 62 -2.17 -20.50 8.18
C PHE A 62 -1.78 -19.14 7.57
N LYS A 63 -2.16 -18.83 6.32
CA LYS A 63 -1.97 -17.49 5.75
C LYS A 63 -2.56 -16.37 6.61
N ASN A 64 -3.69 -16.62 7.28
CA ASN A 64 -4.33 -15.66 8.18
C ASN A 64 -3.47 -15.37 9.42
N LEU A 65 -2.69 -16.33 9.92
CA LEU A 65 -1.78 -16.10 11.05
C LEU A 65 -0.63 -15.18 10.63
N LEU A 66 -0.12 -15.36 9.41
CA LEU A 66 0.86 -14.45 8.83
C LEU A 66 0.27 -13.05 8.68
N TYR A 67 -0.92 -12.93 8.08
CA TYR A 67 -1.60 -11.64 7.90
C TYR A 67 -1.83 -10.94 9.23
N HIS A 68 -2.29 -11.67 10.24
CA HIS A 68 -2.44 -11.14 11.60
C HIS A 68 -1.10 -10.62 12.14
N ALA A 69 -0.01 -11.39 12.00
CA ALA A 69 1.33 -10.97 12.43
C ALA A 69 1.89 -9.78 11.64
N ALA A 70 1.36 -9.50 10.45
CA ALA A 70 1.69 -8.31 9.66
C ALA A 70 0.80 -7.09 10.01
N CYS A 71 -0.36 -7.30 10.65
CA CYS A 71 -1.33 -6.26 11.02
C CYS A 71 -1.09 -5.67 12.42
N ASP A 72 0.17 -5.52 12.82
CA ASP A 72 0.57 -4.92 14.09
C ASP A 72 0.55 -3.37 14.02
N PHE A 73 -0.64 -2.80 13.81
CA PHE A 73 -0.84 -1.36 13.63
C PHE A 73 -1.25 -0.70 14.95
N HIS A 74 -0.36 0.13 15.49
CA HIS A 74 -0.60 0.85 16.73
C HIS A 74 -0.53 2.36 16.48
N PHE A 75 -1.67 3.03 16.65
CA PHE A 75 -1.78 4.48 16.64
C PHE A 75 -2.03 4.99 18.06
N ALA A 76 -1.59 6.21 18.35
CA ALA A 76 -1.76 6.82 19.67
C ALA A 76 -3.21 7.28 19.92
N ASP A 77 -4.03 7.40 18.86
CA ASP A 77 -5.41 7.80 18.92
C ASP A 77 -6.33 6.85 18.14
N ASN A 78 -7.64 7.02 18.33
CA ASN A 78 -8.67 6.14 17.80
C ASN A 78 -9.34 6.68 16.52
N ARG A 79 -8.58 7.39 15.66
CA ARG A 79 -9.12 7.85 14.35
C ARG A 79 -9.39 6.66 13.42
N PRO A 80 -10.35 6.78 12.48
CA PRO A 80 -10.58 5.76 11.45
C PRO A 80 -9.31 5.49 10.64
N ILE A 81 -9.13 4.24 10.23
CA ILE A 81 -7.95 3.81 9.47
C ILE A 81 -8.20 3.98 7.96
N CYS A 82 -7.21 4.48 7.24
CA CYS A 82 -7.13 4.46 5.80
C CYS A 82 -5.90 3.65 5.37
N PHE A 83 -6.12 2.56 4.65
CA PHE A 83 -5.08 1.77 4.01
C PHE A 83 -4.79 2.35 2.63
N LEU A 84 -3.56 2.79 2.39
CA LEU A 84 -3.08 3.26 1.10
C LEU A 84 -2.06 2.28 0.55
N SER A 85 -2.27 1.80 -0.67
CA SER A 85 -1.29 0.97 -1.40
C SER A 85 -0.92 1.61 -2.72
N PHE A 86 0.27 1.29 -3.21
CA PHE A 86 0.71 1.65 -4.55
C PHE A 86 0.45 0.53 -5.54
N GLY A 87 0.21 0.88 -6.81
CA GLY A 87 -0.14 -0.07 -7.88
C GLY A 87 0.83 -1.24 -7.98
N ARG A 88 2.14 -1.00 -7.88
CA ARG A 88 3.18 -2.04 -7.95
C ARG A 88 3.12 -3.06 -6.81
N ASN A 89 2.62 -2.65 -5.64
CA ASN A 89 2.48 -3.53 -4.48
C ASN A 89 1.21 -4.38 -4.54
N PHE A 90 0.34 -4.13 -5.52
CA PHE A 90 -0.95 -4.76 -5.61
C PHE A 90 -1.03 -5.67 -6.84
N HIS A 91 -1.35 -6.95 -6.63
CA HIS A 91 -1.46 -7.96 -7.68
C HIS A 91 -2.17 -9.21 -7.12
N ASP A 92 -2.44 -10.23 -7.93
CA ASP A 92 -3.27 -11.40 -7.54
C ASP A 92 -2.89 -12.09 -6.21
N ARG A 93 -1.61 -12.04 -5.81
CA ARG A 93 -1.15 -12.65 -4.55
C ARG A 93 -1.47 -11.78 -3.32
N THR A 94 -1.71 -10.49 -3.52
CA THR A 94 -2.01 -9.53 -2.45
C THR A 94 -3.52 -9.39 -2.23
N TYR A 95 -4.36 -9.86 -3.16
CA TYR A 95 -5.83 -9.82 -3.00
C TYR A 95 -6.33 -10.54 -1.75
N PRO A 96 -5.83 -11.74 -1.38
CA PRO A 96 -6.27 -12.39 -0.15
C PRO A 96 -5.92 -11.58 1.11
N PHE A 97 -4.83 -10.80 1.06
CA PHE A 97 -4.48 -9.89 2.16
C PHE A 97 -5.42 -8.69 2.20
N LEU A 98 -5.81 -8.11 1.06
CA LEU A 98 -6.85 -7.08 1.02
C LEU A 98 -8.19 -7.59 1.60
N SER A 99 -8.62 -8.79 1.19
CA SER A 99 -9.83 -9.41 1.74
C SER A 99 -9.72 -9.60 3.26
N TYR A 100 -8.55 -10.03 3.75
CA TYR A 100 -8.27 -10.14 5.18
C TYR A 100 -8.41 -8.77 5.88
N LEU A 101 -7.81 -7.71 5.34
CA LEU A 101 -7.89 -6.36 5.91
C LEU A 101 -9.34 -5.86 5.95
N LYS A 102 -10.09 -6.00 4.86
CA LYS A 102 -11.52 -5.60 4.82
C LYS A 102 -12.37 -6.34 5.85
N GLN A 103 -12.08 -7.62 6.09
CA GLN A 103 -12.79 -8.41 7.09
C GLN A 103 -12.47 -7.96 8.53
N HIS A 104 -11.21 -7.60 8.81
CA HIS A 104 -10.76 -7.27 10.17
C HIS A 104 -10.85 -5.77 10.51
N TYR A 105 -10.91 -4.91 9.49
CA TYR A 105 -11.06 -3.46 9.59
C TYR A 105 -12.27 -2.99 8.76
N PRO A 106 -13.50 -3.39 9.11
CA PRO A 106 -14.69 -3.15 8.29
C PRO A 106 -15.06 -1.67 8.11
N ASN A 107 -14.61 -0.81 9.02
CA ASN A 107 -14.84 0.64 8.96
C ASN A 107 -13.66 1.40 8.32
N ALA A 108 -12.61 0.71 7.90
CA ALA A 108 -11.47 1.35 7.25
C ALA A 108 -11.77 1.74 5.81
N LYS A 109 -11.02 2.73 5.32
CA LYS A 109 -11.00 3.11 3.92
C LYS A 109 -9.81 2.49 3.20
N PHE A 110 -10.00 2.17 1.93
CA PHE A 110 -8.98 1.55 1.09
C PHE A 110 -8.73 2.41 -0.13
N ALA A 111 -7.51 2.90 -0.27
CA ALA A 111 -7.06 3.70 -1.40
C ALA A 111 -5.94 2.99 -2.17
N LEU A 112 -5.97 3.13 -3.50
CA LEU A 112 -4.89 2.68 -4.39
C LEU A 112 -4.38 3.87 -5.21
N TYR A 113 -3.06 4.05 -5.25
CA TYR A 113 -2.40 5.06 -6.07
C TYR A 113 -1.52 4.40 -7.15
N TYR A 114 -1.81 4.67 -8.42
CA TYR A 114 -0.97 4.27 -9.54
C TYR A 114 0.16 5.31 -9.74
N GLU A 115 1.38 4.90 -9.40
CA GLU A 115 2.62 5.67 -9.63
C GLU A 115 3.21 5.48 -11.03
N ASP A 116 2.66 4.53 -11.79
CA ASP A 116 3.05 4.14 -13.14
C ASP A 116 1.77 3.83 -13.95
N LEU A 117 1.86 3.73 -15.27
CA LEU A 117 0.69 3.55 -16.13
C LEU A 117 -0.11 2.32 -15.68
N VAL A 118 -1.43 2.43 -15.64
CA VAL A 118 -2.34 1.36 -15.18
C VAL A 118 -2.08 0.06 -15.97
N GLU A 119 -1.85 0.17 -17.29
CA GLU A 119 -1.61 -0.98 -18.17
C GLU A 119 -0.29 -1.73 -17.94
N THR A 120 0.66 -1.14 -17.22
CA THR A 120 1.92 -1.83 -16.83
C THR A 120 1.70 -2.83 -15.70
N HIS A 121 0.53 -2.79 -15.06
CA HIS A 121 0.16 -3.66 -13.95
C HIS A 121 -0.64 -4.87 -14.46
N ARG A 122 -0.52 -6.00 -13.76
CA ARG A 122 -1.12 -7.27 -14.19
C ARG A 122 -2.57 -7.50 -13.71
N HIS A 123 -3.15 -6.53 -13.01
CA HIS A 123 -4.47 -6.66 -12.41
C HIS A 123 -5.55 -5.93 -13.19
N ASP A 124 -6.78 -6.42 -13.06
CA ASP A 124 -7.96 -5.82 -13.67
C ASP A 124 -8.38 -4.54 -12.95
N ILE A 125 -8.41 -3.42 -13.68
CA ILE A 125 -8.81 -2.12 -13.15
C ILE A 125 -10.28 -2.08 -12.72
N GLY A 126 -11.17 -2.84 -13.38
CA GLY A 126 -12.58 -2.93 -13.00
C GLY A 126 -12.75 -3.53 -11.61
N TRP A 127 -12.04 -4.64 -11.34
CA TRP A 127 -11.97 -5.27 -10.03
C TRP A 127 -11.40 -4.32 -8.98
N VAL A 128 -10.33 -3.58 -9.31
CA VAL A 128 -9.75 -2.59 -8.40
C VAL A 128 -10.77 -1.52 -8.02
N LYS A 129 -11.49 -0.95 -8.99
CA LYS A 129 -12.53 0.07 -8.73
C LYS A 129 -13.66 -0.46 -7.84
N GLN A 130 -13.97 -1.75 -7.90
CA GLN A 130 -14.99 -2.38 -7.04
C GLN A 130 -14.49 -2.67 -5.62
N ASN A 131 -13.18 -2.78 -5.42
CA ASN A 131 -12.58 -3.22 -4.17
C ASN A 131 -11.88 -2.10 -3.39
N PHE A 132 -11.74 -0.90 -3.96
CA PHE A 132 -11.15 0.26 -3.29
C PHE A 132 -12.16 1.40 -3.20
N ASP A 133 -12.15 2.12 -2.08
CA ASP A 133 -12.97 3.31 -1.87
C ASP A 133 -12.47 4.49 -2.73
N LEU A 134 -11.17 4.52 -3.02
CA LEU A 134 -10.53 5.55 -3.84
C LEU A 134 -9.44 4.93 -4.72
N VAL A 135 -9.46 5.27 -6.01
CA VAL A 135 -8.42 4.89 -6.96
C VAL A 135 -7.90 6.14 -7.64
N LEU A 136 -6.59 6.29 -7.64
CA LEU A 136 -5.88 7.47 -8.11
C LEU A 136 -4.84 7.08 -9.16
N SER A 137 -4.56 7.99 -10.10
CA SER A 137 -3.45 7.88 -11.04
C SER A 137 -2.66 9.17 -11.13
N TYR A 138 -1.33 9.04 -11.20
CA TYR A 138 -0.42 10.13 -11.56
C TYR A 138 -0.55 10.56 -13.02
N ASP A 139 -1.06 9.68 -13.89
CA ASP A 139 -1.24 9.95 -15.31
C ASP A 139 -2.68 10.41 -15.59
N TYR A 140 -2.79 11.60 -16.20
CA TYR A 140 -4.08 12.22 -16.51
C TYR A 140 -4.88 11.44 -17.55
N ASN A 141 -4.21 10.83 -18.53
CA ASN A 141 -4.88 10.06 -19.58
C ASN A 141 -5.45 8.76 -19.01
N ASP A 142 -4.73 8.08 -18.12
CA ASP A 142 -5.24 6.92 -17.40
C ASP A 142 -6.42 7.30 -16.49
N ALA A 143 -6.31 8.40 -15.75
CA ALA A 143 -7.41 8.90 -14.93
C ALA A 143 -8.69 9.10 -15.77
N LYS A 144 -8.57 9.71 -16.94
CA LYS A 144 -9.66 9.90 -17.88
C LYS A 144 -10.15 8.58 -18.51
N ARG A 145 -9.22 7.72 -18.94
CA ARG A 145 -9.51 6.45 -19.64
C ARG A 145 -10.26 5.47 -18.76
N TYR A 146 -9.87 5.37 -17.49
CA TYR A 146 -10.42 4.41 -16.55
C TYR A 146 -11.45 5.01 -15.59
N ASP A 147 -11.74 6.31 -15.73
CA ASP A 147 -12.67 7.03 -14.86
C ASP A 147 -12.28 6.85 -13.38
N ILE A 148 -11.05 7.24 -13.08
CA ILE A 148 -10.44 7.25 -11.74
C ILE A 148 -9.86 8.64 -11.46
N LEU A 149 -9.53 8.95 -10.21
CA LEU A 149 -9.14 10.31 -9.85
C LEU A 149 -7.71 10.61 -10.31
N TYR A 150 -7.51 11.75 -10.96
CA TYR A 150 -6.18 12.26 -11.26
C TYR A 150 -5.59 12.92 -10.02
N TYR A 151 -4.36 12.56 -9.66
CA TYR A 151 -3.59 13.29 -8.65
C TYR A 151 -2.10 13.21 -9.02
N PRO A 152 -1.38 14.35 -9.08
CA PRO A 152 0.04 14.34 -9.46
C PRO A 152 0.89 13.59 -8.43
N THR A 153 2.13 13.28 -8.79
CA THR A 153 3.07 12.54 -7.92
C THR A 153 3.04 13.02 -6.47
N PRO A 154 2.93 12.12 -5.48
CA PRO A 154 2.72 12.47 -4.07
C PRO A 154 4.04 12.81 -3.36
N TYR A 155 5.07 13.22 -4.12
CA TYR A 155 6.40 13.40 -3.59
C TYR A 155 6.53 14.73 -2.84
N SER A 156 7.20 14.67 -1.70
CA SER A 156 7.61 15.80 -0.90
C SER A 156 8.50 16.74 -1.71
N ALA A 157 8.42 18.04 -1.39
CA ALA A 157 9.32 19.02 -1.95
C ALA A 157 10.74 18.76 -1.42
N ILE A 158 11.65 18.38 -2.32
CA ILE A 158 13.07 18.18 -1.97
C ILE A 158 13.83 19.45 -2.38
N PRO A 159 14.43 20.20 -1.43
CA PRO A 159 15.30 21.31 -1.77
C PRO A 159 16.55 20.77 -2.46
N VAL A 160 16.80 21.23 -3.69
CA VAL A 160 18.05 20.95 -4.40
C VAL A 160 18.97 22.13 -4.15
N GLU A 161 20.02 21.91 -3.37
CA GLU A 161 21.08 22.91 -3.23
C GLU A 161 21.76 23.10 -4.60
N SER A 162 21.78 24.34 -5.08
CA SER A 162 22.55 24.68 -6.28
C SER A 162 24.03 24.47 -5.97
N VAL A 163 24.66 23.52 -6.66
CA VAL A 163 26.12 23.36 -6.62
C VAL A 163 26.73 24.60 -7.27
N THR A 164 27.19 25.55 -6.46
CA THR A 164 28.04 26.68 -6.87
C THR A 164 29.49 26.27 -6.92
#